data_AF-A0A8S2PI30-F1
#
_entry.id   AF-A0A8S2PI30-F1
#
_cell.length_a   1.000
_cell.length_b   1.000
_cell.length_c   1.000
_cell.angle_alpha   90.00
_cell.angle_beta   90.00
_cell.angle_gamma   90.00
#
_symmetry.space_group_name_H-M   'P 1'
#
loop_
_entity.id
_entity.type
_entity.pdbx_description
1 polymer ?
#
loop_
_entity_poly.entity_id
_entity_poly.type
_entity_poly.pdbx_seq_one_letter_code
_entity_poly.pdbx_strand_id
1 'polypeptide(L)'
;LNCDFTKAYLELISTYISLMILLSRIDDRKIVLGLYNAATDLTHDHSDSSFPQLGQLIIDYDQPLEKLHDEFVPHSRSIGESVQSLTPIYERRTCI
;
A
#
# COMPACT_ATOMS: atom_id res chain seq x y z
N LEU A 1 23.27 8.03 -11.25
CA LEU A 1 22.67 7.88 -12.60
C LEU A 1 21.23 7.41 -12.38
N ASN A 2 20.26 7.89 -13.17
CA ASN A 2 18.80 7.61 -13.06
C ASN A 2 18.05 8.21 -11.85
N CYS A 3 18.37 9.46 -11.48
CA CYS A 3 17.73 10.17 -10.35
C CYS A 3 16.19 10.18 -10.42
N ASP A 4 15.62 10.49 -11.59
CA ASP A 4 14.16 10.59 -11.74
C ASP A 4 13.46 9.24 -11.62
N PHE A 5 14.09 8.17 -12.13
CA PHE A 5 13.55 6.82 -12.03
C PHE A 5 13.58 6.32 -10.58
N THR A 6 14.73 6.45 -9.89
CA THR A 6 14.86 6.05 -8.49
C THR A 6 13.91 6.85 -7.60
N LYS A 7 13.75 8.15 -7.87
CA LYS A 7 12.78 9.00 -7.17
C LYS A 7 11.35 8.50 -7.38
N ALA A 8 10.91 8.35 -8.62
CA ALA A 8 9.54 7.90 -8.92
C ALA A 8 9.25 6.50 -8.34
N TYR A 9 10.23 5.59 -8.39
CA TYR A 9 10.12 4.25 -7.82
C TYR A 9 9.92 4.29 -6.30
N LEU A 10 10.76 5.04 -5.58
CA LEU A 10 10.67 5.16 -4.12
C LEU A 10 9.44 5.96 -3.68
N GLU A 11 9.01 6.96 -4.45
CA GLU A 11 7.77 7.71 -4.21
C GLU A 11 6.54 6.81 -4.33
N LEU A 12 6.48 5.95 -5.35
CA LEU A 12 5.39 4.99 -5.52
C LEU A 12 5.33 4.01 -4.35
N ILE A 13 6.46 3.41 -3.97
CA ILE A 13 6.53 2.46 -2.84
C ILE A 13 6.11 3.15 -1.53
N SER A 14 6.64 4.35 -1.27
CA SER A 14 6.30 5.11 -0.06
C SER A 14 4.82 5.46 -0.01
N THR A 15 4.24 5.87 -1.14
CA THR A 15 2.82 6.19 -1.26
C THR A 15 1.96 4.95 -1.04
N TYR A 16 2.33 3.81 -1.63
CA TYR A 16 1.64 2.54 -1.47
C TYR A 16 1.63 2.07 -0.01
N ILE A 17 2.81 2.03 0.64
CA ILE A 17 2.94 1.67 2.06
C ILE A 17 2.10 2.60 2.92
N SER A 18 2.17 3.91 2.68
CA SER A 18 1.40 4.91 3.44
C SER A 18 -0.10 4.72 3.26
N LEU A 19 -0.57 4.43 2.05
CA LEU A 19 -1.98 4.14 1.76
C LEU A 19 -2.46 2.89 2.50
N MET A 20 -1.68 1.80 2.47
CA MET A 20 -2.06 0.56 3.16
C MET A 20 -2.08 0.73 4.69
N ILE A 21 -1.12 1.45 5.26
CA ILE A 21 -1.13 1.80 6.68
C ILE A 21 -2.33 2.69 7.01
N LEU A 22 -2.63 3.70 6.19
CA LEU A 22 -3.76 4.58 6.41
C LEU A 22 -5.09 3.81 6.37
N LEU A 23 -5.24 2.91 5.41
CA LEU A 23 -6.41 2.05 5.27
C LEU A 23 -6.63 1.18 6.52
N SER A 24 -5.56 0.60 7.09
CA SER A 24 -5.64 -0.21 8.32
C SER A 24 -6.09 0.56 9.56
N ARG A 25 -5.97 1.90 9.56
CA ARG A 25 -6.36 2.78 10.68
C ARG A 25 -7.83 3.18 10.64
N ILE A 26 -8.55 2.82 9.58
CA ILE A 26 -9.99 3.08 9.49
C ILE A 26 -10.70 1.97 10.25
N ASP A 27 -11.18 2.26 11.46
CA ASP A 27 -11.80 1.28 12.36
C ASP A 27 -13.00 0.58 11.70
N ASP A 28 -13.91 1.34 11.10
CA ASP A 28 -15.16 0.81 10.52
C ASP A 28 -15.05 0.38 9.06
N ARG A 29 -13.83 0.20 8.51
CA ARG A 29 -13.64 -0.13 7.07
C ARG A 29 -14.41 -1.36 6.60
N LYS A 30 -14.50 -2.39 7.45
CA LYS A 30 -15.23 -3.64 7.15
C LYS A 30 -16.74 -3.41 7.12
N ILE A 31 -17.25 -2.57 8.03
CA ILE A 31 -18.67 -2.22 8.12
C ILE A 31 -19.08 -1.35 6.92
N VAL A 32 -18.31 -0.30 6.62
CA VAL A 32 -18.54 0.57 5.47
C VAL A 32 -18.57 -0.23 4.17
N LEU A 33 -17.62 -1.16 4.01
CA LEU A 33 -17.56 -2.04 2.85
C LEU A 33 -18.78 -2.96 2.76
N GLY A 34 -19.19 -3.59 3.86
CA GLY A 34 -20.36 -4.46 3.91
C GLY A 34 -21.67 -3.72 3.62
N LEU A 35 -21.83 -2.50 4.16
CA LEU A 35 -22.98 -1.64 3.90
C LEU A 35 -23.06 -1.22 2.43
N TYR A 36 -21.91 -0.89 1.83
CA TYR A 36 -21.85 -0.56 0.41
C TYR A 36 -22.30 -1.74 -0.45
N ASN A 37 -21.81 -2.96 -0.19
CA ASN A 37 -22.25 -4.14 -0.95
C ASN A 37 -23.73 -4.42 -0.79
N ALA A 38 -24.26 -4.37 0.45
CA ALA A 38 -25.68 -4.57 0.68
C ALA A 38 -26.53 -3.54 -0.08
N ALA A 39 -26.12 -2.27 -0.11
CA ALA A 39 -26.81 -1.24 -0.87
C ALA A 39 -26.72 -1.47 -2.39
N THR A 40 -25.56 -1.92 -2.89
CA THR A 40 -25.36 -2.26 -4.30
C THR A 40 -26.23 -3.46 -4.70
N ASP A 41 -26.26 -4.53 -3.92
CA ASP A 41 -27.10 -5.72 -4.15
C ASP A 41 -28.61 -5.39 -4.14
N LEU A 42 -29.03 -4.37 -3.39
CA LEU A 42 -30.42 -3.91 -3.35
C LEU A 42 -30.80 -2.98 -4.51
N THR A 43 -29.81 -2.31 -5.11
CA THR A 43 -30.02 -1.34 -6.20
C THR A 43 -29.75 -1.93 -7.58
N HIS A 44 -28.90 -2.94 -7.64
CA HIS A 44 -28.53 -3.69 -8.82
C HIS A 44 -28.88 -5.16 -8.56
N ASP A 45 -29.58 -5.81 -9.49
CA ASP A 45 -29.94 -7.25 -9.40
C ASP A 45 -28.73 -8.21 -9.40
N HIS A 46 -27.50 -7.68 -9.26
CA HIS A 46 -26.25 -8.41 -9.28
C HIS A 46 -25.22 -7.74 -8.36
N SER A 47 -24.49 -8.57 -7.63
CA SER A 47 -23.37 -8.16 -6.80
C SER A 47 -22.16 -7.76 -7.64
N ASP A 48 -21.37 -6.80 -7.16
CA ASP A 48 -20.11 -6.43 -7.80
C ASP A 48 -19.11 -7.61 -7.74
N SER A 49 -18.73 -8.12 -8.91
CA SER A 49 -17.78 -9.23 -9.05
C SER A 49 -16.40 -8.98 -8.40
N SER A 50 -16.03 -7.72 -8.19
CA SER A 50 -14.77 -7.33 -7.54
C SER A 50 -14.85 -7.31 -6.02
N PHE A 51 -16.05 -7.32 -5.45
CA PHE A 51 -16.26 -7.18 -4.00
C PHE A 51 -15.57 -8.26 -3.16
N PRO A 52 -15.58 -9.56 -3.52
CA PRO A 52 -14.87 -10.57 -2.75
C PRO A 52 -13.36 -10.32 -2.68
N GLN A 53 -12.77 -9.82 -3.77
CA GLN A 53 -11.33 -9.52 -3.83
C GLN A 53 -11.00 -8.31 -2.96
N LEU A 54 -11.84 -7.28 -3.00
CA LEU A 54 -11.71 -6.10 -2.14
C LEU A 54 -11.88 -6.46 -0.66
N GLY A 55 -12.85 -7.31 -0.33
CA GLY A 55 -13.06 -7.82 1.02
C GLY A 55 -11.84 -8.58 1.55
N GLN A 56 -11.27 -9.48 0.74
CA GLN A 56 -10.06 -10.21 1.11
C GLN A 56 -8.88 -9.26 1.31
N LEU A 57 -8.73 -8.24 0.45
CA LEU A 57 -7.70 -7.21 0.60
C LEU A 57 -7.85 -6.48 1.94
N ILE A 58 -9.05 -6.02 2.30
CA ILE A 58 -9.29 -5.33 3.58
C ILE A 58 -8.96 -6.22 4.79
N ILE A 59 -9.18 -7.53 4.69
CA ILE A 59 -8.85 -8.49 5.75
C ILE A 59 -7.33 -8.71 5.84
N ASP A 60 -6.68 -8.92 4.70
CA ASP A 60 -5.23 -9.18 4.60
C ASP A 60 -4.38 -8.03 5.19
N TYR A 61 -4.87 -6.79 5.13
CA TYR A 61 -4.21 -5.61 5.70
C TYR A 61 -4.67 -5.26 7.14
N ASP A 62 -5.25 -6.19 7.91
CA ASP A 62 -5.45 -6.01 9.37
C ASP A 62 -4.12 -5.79 10.09
N GLN A 63 -3.08 -6.50 9.64
CA GLN A 63 -1.68 -6.33 10.07
C GLN A 63 -0.85 -5.83 8.88
N PRO A 64 -0.96 -4.53 8.53
CA PRO A 64 -0.45 -4.02 7.27
C PRO A 64 1.07 -4.18 7.14
N LEU A 65 1.84 -4.08 8.23
CA LEU A 65 3.30 -4.18 8.18
C LEU A 65 3.79 -5.59 7.86
N GLU A 66 3.12 -6.62 8.37
CA GLU A 66 3.46 -8.02 8.10
C GLU A 66 3.12 -8.37 6.65
N LYS A 67 1.93 -7.98 6.19
CA LYS A 67 1.52 -8.17 4.80
C LYS A 67 2.45 -7.45 3.81
N LEU A 68 2.79 -6.19 4.10
CA LEU A 68 3.72 -5.41 3.28
C LEU A 68 5.13 -6.04 3.29
N HIS A 69 5.60 -6.54 4.43
CA HIS A 69 6.90 -7.21 4.48
C HIS A 69 6.97 -8.38 3.49
N ASP A 70 5.99 -9.30 3.55
CA ASP A 70 5.91 -10.47 2.68
C ASP A 70 5.81 -10.08 1.20
N GLU A 71 4.99 -9.06 0.89
CA GLU A 71 4.81 -8.54 -0.47
C GLU A 71 6.10 -7.95 -1.04
N PHE A 72 6.93 -7.32 -0.20
CA PHE A 72 8.17 -6.69 -0.62
C PHE A 72 9.41 -7.60 -0.58
N VAL A 73 9.31 -8.84 -0.10
CA VAL A 73 10.43 -9.81 -0.11
C VAL A 73 11.06 -9.95 -1.51
N PRO A 74 10.29 -10.15 -2.61
CA PRO A 74 10.85 -10.28 -3.96
C PRO A 74 11.54 -9.00 -4.47
N HIS A 75 11.20 -7.84 -3.90
CA HIS A 75 11.70 -6.53 -4.30
C HIS A 75 12.83 -6.00 -3.40
N SER A 76 13.14 -6.71 -2.31
CA SER A 76 14.09 -6.32 -1.28
C SER A 76 15.45 -5.84 -1.82
N ARG A 77 16.01 -6.52 -2.82
CA ARG A 77 17.29 -6.13 -3.45
C ARG A 77 17.19 -4.77 -4.14
N SER A 78 16.25 -4.59 -5.05
CA SER A 78 16.10 -3.35 -5.83
C SER A 78 15.74 -2.15 -4.97
N ILE A 79 14.92 -2.37 -3.93
CA ILE A 79 14.61 -1.35 -2.93
C ILE A 79 15.86 -1.01 -2.12
N GLY A 80 16.59 -2.02 -1.65
CA GLY A 80 17.84 -1.85 -0.91
C GLY A 80 18.88 -1.03 -1.68
N GLU A 81 19.12 -1.38 -2.94
CA GLU A 81 20.04 -0.64 -3.82
C GLU A 81 19.58 0.80 -4.07
N SER A 82 18.28 1.00 -4.28
CA SER A 82 17.67 2.33 -4.48
C SER A 82 17.84 3.21 -3.25
N VAL A 83 17.57 2.68 -2.04
CA VAL A 83 17.72 3.40 -0.77
C VAL A 83 19.19 3.67 -0.45
N GLN A 84 20.08 2.69 -0.64
CA GLN A 84 21.53 2.87 -0.44
C GLN A 84 22.11 3.94 -1.36
N SER A 85 21.59 4.07 -2.59
CA SER A 85 22.02 5.13 -3.51
C SER A 85 21.75 6.55 -2.98
N LEU A 86 20.81 6.70 -2.03
CA LEU A 86 20.47 7.98 -1.41
C LEU A 86 21.34 8.33 -0.20
N THR A 87 22.02 7.37 0.44
CA THR A 87 22.87 7.57 1.62
C THR A 87 23.80 8.80 1.52
N PRO A 88 24.65 8.94 0.48
CA PRO A 88 25.57 10.08 0.40
C PRO A 88 24.87 11.43 0.22
N ILE A 89 23.63 11.44 -0.28
CA ILE A 89 22.83 12.67 -0.47
C ILE A 89 22.13 13.03 0.84
N TYR A 90 21.57 12.02 1.52
CA TYR A 90 20.87 12.21 2.78
C TYR A 90 21.83 12.72 3.88
N GLU A 91 23.00 12.10 4.04
CA GLU A 91 24.00 12.53 5.01
C GLU A 91 24.43 13.99 4.80
N ARG A 92 24.68 14.40 3.55
CA ARG A 92 25.06 15.79 3.24
C ARG A 92 23.96 16.81 3.51
N ARG A 93 22.69 16.43 3.37
CA ARG A 93 21.55 17.34 3.59
C ARG A 93 21.12 17.41 5.06
N THR A 94 21.37 16.34 5.82
CA THR A 94 20.99 16.26 7.24
C THR A 94 22.08 16.75 8.19
N CYS A 95 23.37 16.71 7.80
CA CYS A 95 24.47 17.26 8.60
C CYS A 95 24.65 18.79 8.47
N ILE A 96 23.58 19.56 8.64
CA ILE A 96 23.62 21.02 8.82
C ILE A 96 22.92 21.38 10.12
#